data_AF-A0A7S1BC46-F1
#
_entry.id   AF-A0A7S1BC46-F1
#
_cell.length_a   1.000
_cell.length_b   1.000
_cell.length_c   1.000
_cell.angle_alpha   90.00
_cell.angle_beta   90.00
_cell.angle_gamma   90.00
#
_symmetry.space_group_name_H-M   'P 1'
#
loop_
_entity.id
_entity.type
_entity.pdbx_description
1 polymer ?
#
loop_
_entity_poly.entity_id
_entity_poly.type
_entity_poly.pdbx_seq_one_letter_code
_entity_poly.pdbx_strand_id
1 'polypeptide(L)'
;KLCSIEQIVARVRIIMRTLPTTHGTTTALLPLYLLYAVGIPFVTAVGPGAIVRTSSFVFTPRQTSNPSLGRRPYFRTSAPLRATPSSPPSSATIGVGIDLGTTNSCISILLEDDDGATIPFIVSLPPHISYNGRTCPSVVTIAGGGGGDVRVGRAAVEGSPPLSKMYRHVKRAIGTGGEHARRQSDAVPHLVVPHYPTKKRKKSKRGAVPEHIPLEKCLAEADTFPAALLLPPEHALPDRTATTISPEELSSYLLAELLDAAADYSRTRLGVDEVFIDRAVVGVPAYFHDVQRSATERAARRALAAFSGDAGGGAPKVKLLREPEAAALAYGITHEEEGLVLVFDLGGGTFDVTVLESGGGVMEVLATGGDAALGGSDFD
;
A
#
# COMPACT_ATOMS: atom_id res chain seq x y z
N LYS A 1 4.12 36.40 13.20
CA LYS A 1 4.55 37.32 12.12
C LYS A 1 4.22 36.63 10.80
N LEU A 2 3.41 37.24 9.94
CA LEU A 2 3.08 36.68 8.63
C LEU A 2 4.36 36.65 7.79
N CYS A 3 4.91 35.46 7.53
CA CYS A 3 5.91 35.27 6.47
C CYS A 3 5.20 35.37 5.12
N SER A 4 5.85 35.95 4.11
CA SER A 4 5.34 35.85 2.74
C SER A 4 5.38 34.39 2.26
N ILE A 5 4.49 34.02 1.33
CA ILE A 5 4.51 32.67 0.70
C ILE A 5 5.90 32.36 0.14
N GLU A 6 6.60 33.35 -0.42
CA GLU A 6 7.97 33.22 -0.92
C GLU A 6 8.97 32.87 0.19
N GLN A 7 8.82 33.46 1.38
CA GLN A 7 9.66 33.15 2.56
C GLN A 7 9.38 31.75 3.13
N ILE A 8 8.14 31.26 2.98
CA ILE A 8 7.75 29.89 3.35
C ILE A 8 8.35 28.91 2.33
N VAL A 9 8.15 29.13 1.04
CA VAL A 9 8.69 28.27 -0.04
C VAL A 9 10.22 28.19 0.01
N ALA A 10 10.92 29.27 0.35
CA ALA A 10 12.38 29.26 0.49
C ALA A 10 12.90 28.41 1.68
N ARG A 11 12.04 28.03 2.62
CA ARG A 11 12.40 27.27 3.84
C ARG A 11 11.75 25.89 3.92
N VAL A 12 10.94 25.55 2.92
CA VAL A 12 10.13 24.33 2.90
C VAL A 12 10.71 23.38 1.86
N ARG A 13 11.01 22.14 2.29
CA ARG A 13 11.34 21.06 1.36
C ARG A 13 10.05 20.54 0.72
N ILE A 14 9.89 20.69 -0.59
CA ILE A 14 8.69 20.25 -1.31
C ILE A 14 8.91 18.85 -1.86
N ILE A 15 8.05 17.91 -1.46
CA ILE A 15 8.02 16.55 -1.95
C ILE A 15 6.78 16.39 -2.83
N MET A 16 6.98 16.08 -4.11
CA MET A 16 5.87 15.75 -5.01
C MET A 16 5.70 14.23 -5.09
N ARG A 17 4.55 13.74 -4.63
CA ARG A 17 4.10 12.36 -4.82
C ARG A 17 3.16 12.33 -6.03
N THR A 18 3.63 11.66 -7.08
CA THR A 18 2.82 11.30 -8.26
C THR A 18 2.94 9.80 -8.44
N LEU A 19 1.83 9.07 -8.43
CA LEU A 19 1.85 7.67 -8.84
C LEU A 19 2.19 7.59 -10.33
N PRO A 20 3.10 6.70 -10.76
CA PRO A 20 3.50 6.65 -12.16
C PRO A 20 2.31 6.29 -13.04
N THR A 21 1.91 7.23 -13.91
CA THR A 21 0.95 6.98 -14.98
C THR A 21 1.61 6.23 -16.14
N THR A 22 0.80 5.50 -16.88
CA THR A 22 1.22 4.71 -18.04
C THR A 22 1.85 5.60 -19.10
N HIS A 23 3.09 5.26 -19.48
CA HIS A 23 3.97 5.90 -20.47
C HIS A 23 4.92 6.98 -19.92
N GLY A 24 6.16 6.58 -19.66
CA GLY A 24 7.27 7.52 -19.54
C GLY A 24 8.40 7.01 -18.66
N THR A 25 9.45 6.49 -19.28
CA THR A 25 10.77 6.33 -18.68
C THR A 25 11.31 7.69 -18.23
N THR A 26 11.13 8.05 -16.96
CA THR A 26 11.88 9.15 -16.34
C THR A 26 12.18 8.82 -14.88
N THR A 27 13.46 8.56 -14.63
CA THR A 27 14.21 8.70 -13.38
C THR A 27 13.54 8.17 -12.09
N ALA A 28 13.79 6.89 -11.84
CA ALA A 28 13.51 6.21 -10.59
C ALA A 28 14.39 6.76 -9.44
N LEU A 29 13.86 7.70 -8.66
CA LEU A 29 14.46 8.11 -7.37
C LEU A 29 13.45 8.19 -6.21
N LEU A 30 12.21 7.71 -6.39
CA LEU A 30 11.14 7.90 -5.40
C LEU A 30 10.57 6.65 -4.66
N PRO A 31 11.23 5.48 -4.56
CA PRO A 31 10.70 4.47 -3.62
C PRO A 31 11.70 3.80 -2.67
N LEU A 32 12.88 4.36 -2.42
CA LEU A 32 13.92 3.67 -1.63
C LEU A 32 13.89 3.87 -0.11
N TYR A 33 13.06 4.76 0.46
CA TYR A 33 13.23 5.14 1.88
C TYR A 33 11.99 5.03 2.77
N LEU A 34 10.97 4.26 2.41
CA LEU A 34 9.72 4.23 3.17
C LEU A 34 9.83 3.69 4.62
N LEU A 35 11.01 3.27 5.10
CA LEU A 35 11.23 2.89 6.50
C LEU A 35 12.62 3.28 7.03
N TYR A 36 12.65 4.33 7.87
CA TYR A 36 13.73 4.55 8.86
C TYR A 36 13.16 4.88 10.27
N ALA A 37 11.94 4.44 10.56
CA ALA A 37 11.20 4.83 11.76
C ALA A 37 11.18 3.73 12.86
N VAL A 38 12.35 3.26 13.32
CA VAL A 38 12.60 2.77 14.71
C VAL A 38 14.10 2.87 14.99
N GLY A 39 14.53 3.71 15.94
CA GLY A 39 15.91 4.24 16.01
C GLY A 39 16.97 3.52 16.88
N ILE A 40 18.24 3.79 16.48
CA ILE A 40 19.47 4.14 17.27
C ILE A 40 20.24 2.97 17.96
N PRO A 41 21.64 2.91 18.03
CA PRO A 41 22.68 3.97 17.83
C PRO A 41 24.00 3.65 17.03
N PHE A 42 24.62 4.72 16.47
CA PHE A 42 26.08 5.07 16.36
C PHE A 42 27.09 4.16 15.59
N VAL A 43 28.25 4.56 15.00
CA VAL A 43 29.19 5.72 15.08
C VAL A 43 30.09 5.76 13.79
N THR A 44 30.43 6.97 13.35
CA THR A 44 31.57 7.55 12.54
C THR A 44 32.36 6.82 11.43
N ALA A 45 32.38 7.50 10.27
CA ALA A 45 33.44 7.76 9.26
C ALA A 45 34.85 7.15 9.40
N VAL A 46 35.40 6.59 8.29
CA VAL A 46 36.70 6.92 7.62
C VAL A 46 36.65 6.31 6.18
N GLY A 47 37.11 7.02 5.14
CA GLY A 47 37.21 6.50 3.76
C GLY A 47 38.40 5.53 3.52
N PRO A 48 38.88 5.39 2.28
CA PRO A 48 38.31 4.66 1.16
C PRO A 48 38.91 3.24 1.00
N GLY A 49 38.15 2.32 0.41
CA GLY A 49 38.69 1.14 -0.27
C GLY A 49 38.24 -0.21 0.26
N ALA A 50 37.20 -0.78 -0.36
CA ALA A 50 37.12 -2.20 -0.66
C ALA A 50 36.01 -2.43 -1.69
N ILE A 51 36.41 -2.83 -2.89
CA ILE A 51 35.54 -3.29 -3.98
C ILE A 51 35.32 -4.79 -3.77
N VAL A 52 34.07 -5.24 -3.70
CA VAL A 52 33.72 -6.66 -3.93
C VAL A 52 32.68 -6.74 -5.06
N ARG A 53 33.03 -7.59 -6.02
CA ARG A 53 32.50 -7.70 -7.38
C ARG A 53 31.22 -8.54 -7.42
N THR A 54 30.21 -8.04 -8.13
CA THR A 54 29.12 -8.86 -8.69
C THR A 54 29.64 -9.70 -9.85
N SER A 55 29.28 -10.99 -9.86
CA SER A 55 29.74 -12.00 -10.82
C SER A 55 29.44 -11.64 -12.29
N SER A 56 30.51 -11.69 -13.10
CA SER A 56 30.56 -11.34 -14.51
C SER A 56 29.82 -12.33 -15.41
N PHE A 57 28.87 -11.85 -16.23
CA PHE A 57 28.57 -12.46 -17.52
C PHE A 57 29.63 -11.97 -18.51
N VAL A 58 30.49 -12.87 -19.01
CA VAL A 58 31.45 -12.58 -20.07
C VAL A 58 31.12 -13.47 -21.26
N PHE A 59 30.76 -12.83 -22.36
CA PHE A 59 30.66 -13.42 -23.69
C PHE A 59 32.08 -13.53 -24.27
N THR A 60 32.51 -14.71 -24.72
CA THR A 60 33.77 -14.88 -25.48
C THR A 60 33.52 -15.58 -26.82
N PRO A 61 34.24 -15.19 -27.89
CA PRO A 61 34.02 -15.72 -29.23
C PRO A 61 34.76 -17.04 -29.47
N ARG A 62 34.19 -17.87 -30.34
CA ARG A 62 34.76 -19.12 -30.87
C ARG A 62 35.96 -18.84 -31.78
N GLN A 63 37.10 -19.48 -31.53
CA GLN A 63 37.97 -20.00 -32.60
C GLN A 63 38.86 -21.16 -32.14
N THR A 64 38.65 -22.29 -32.82
CA THR A 64 39.49 -23.46 -33.14
C THR A 64 40.86 -23.68 -32.46
N SER A 65 41.06 -24.87 -31.86
CA SER A 65 41.91 -25.98 -32.39
C SER A 65 42.16 -27.07 -31.31
N ASN A 66 42.17 -28.32 -31.76
CA ASN A 66 42.56 -29.57 -31.06
C ASN A 66 43.97 -29.97 -31.61
N PRO A 67 44.74 -30.99 -31.15
CA PRO A 67 44.48 -32.00 -30.10
C PRO A 67 45.70 -32.46 -29.23
N SER A 68 45.41 -33.39 -28.29
CA SER A 68 46.20 -34.59 -27.91
C SER A 68 47.07 -34.65 -26.62
N LEU A 69 47.02 -35.86 -26.02
CA LEU A 69 47.85 -36.48 -24.97
C LEU A 69 47.68 -35.93 -23.53
N GLY A 70 47.52 -36.70 -22.46
CA GLY A 70 47.70 -38.12 -22.17
C GLY A 70 48.24 -38.26 -20.73
N ARG A 71 47.75 -39.26 -19.99
CA ARG A 71 48.24 -39.80 -18.69
C ARG A 71 47.68 -39.26 -17.34
N ARG A 72 47.03 -40.20 -16.63
CA ARG A 72 46.88 -40.35 -15.16
C ARG A 72 48.26 -40.69 -14.52
N PRO A 73 48.54 -40.52 -13.19
CA PRO A 73 47.75 -41.13 -12.11
C PRO A 73 47.68 -40.45 -10.72
N TYR A 74 46.65 -40.89 -9.97
CA TYR A 74 46.52 -41.06 -8.51
C TYR A 74 47.18 -40.09 -7.54
N PHE A 75 46.36 -39.39 -6.75
CA PHE A 75 46.45 -39.44 -5.28
C PHE A 75 45.05 -39.51 -4.68
N ARG A 76 44.85 -40.52 -3.84
CA ARG A 76 43.64 -40.76 -3.04
C ARG A 76 43.98 -40.30 -1.62
N THR A 77 43.37 -39.22 -1.16
CA THR A 77 43.28 -38.92 0.27
C THR A 77 41.86 -38.48 0.58
N SER A 78 41.20 -39.33 1.35
CA SER A 78 39.88 -39.12 1.94
C SER A 78 39.94 -37.96 2.93
N ALA A 79 39.22 -36.89 2.63
CA ALA A 79 38.74 -35.93 3.62
C ALA A 79 37.20 -36.01 3.61
N PRO A 80 36.55 -35.99 4.79
CA PRO A 80 35.09 -36.10 4.84
C PRO A 80 34.48 -34.91 4.10
N LEU A 81 33.47 -35.18 3.27
CA LEU A 81 32.52 -34.17 2.82
C LEU A 81 32.00 -33.47 4.07
N ARG A 82 32.42 -32.23 4.27
CA ARG A 82 31.77 -31.32 5.21
C ARG A 82 30.32 -31.29 4.78
N ALA A 83 29.43 -31.84 5.61
CA ALA A 83 28.01 -31.81 5.37
C ALA A 83 27.61 -30.37 5.05
N THR A 84 27.14 -30.15 3.82
CA THR A 84 26.34 -28.99 3.49
C THR A 84 25.21 -28.94 4.51
N PRO A 85 24.83 -27.77 5.05
CA PRO A 85 23.64 -27.68 5.87
C PRO A 85 22.48 -28.31 5.08
N SER A 86 21.89 -29.33 5.67
CA SER A 86 20.70 -30.00 5.20
C SER A 86 19.54 -29.01 5.20
N SER A 87 18.85 -28.93 4.05
CA SER A 87 17.60 -28.22 3.80
C SER A 87 17.72 -26.69 3.72
N PRO A 88 17.21 -26.02 2.66
CA PRO A 88 16.88 -24.60 2.74
C PRO A 88 15.88 -24.37 3.89
N PRO A 89 15.83 -23.16 4.48
CA PRO A 89 14.85 -22.87 5.53
C PRO A 89 13.45 -23.15 5.00
N SER A 90 12.71 -24.01 5.72
CA SER A 90 11.39 -24.50 5.29
C SER A 90 10.32 -23.41 5.26
N SER A 91 10.56 -22.27 5.93
CA SER A 91 9.66 -21.12 5.94
C SER A 91 10.40 -19.81 6.25
N ALA A 92 9.82 -18.67 5.86
CA ALA A 92 10.25 -17.33 6.27
C ALA A 92 9.08 -16.52 6.81
N THR A 93 9.33 -15.59 7.73
CA THR A 93 8.33 -14.61 8.19
C THR A 93 8.77 -13.21 7.79
N ILE A 94 7.90 -12.45 7.15
CA ILE A 94 8.20 -11.12 6.61
C ILE A 94 7.25 -10.05 7.15
N GLY A 95 7.69 -8.80 7.09
CA GLY A 95 6.84 -7.63 7.23
C GLY A 95 6.54 -6.97 5.89
N VAL A 96 5.39 -6.31 5.80
CA VAL A 96 4.97 -5.59 4.60
C VAL A 96 4.60 -4.13 4.87
N GLY A 97 4.79 -3.28 3.86
CA GLY A 97 4.28 -1.92 3.78
C GLY A 97 3.22 -1.85 2.68
N ILE A 98 2.07 -1.25 2.96
CA ILE A 98 0.94 -1.20 2.03
C ILE A 98 0.48 0.24 1.88
N ASP A 99 0.54 0.74 0.64
CA ASP A 99 -0.14 1.96 0.23
C ASP A 99 -1.53 1.56 -0.30
N LEU A 100 -2.54 1.64 0.55
CA LEU A 100 -3.93 1.36 0.16
C LEU A 100 -4.51 2.63 -0.43
N GLY A 101 -4.40 2.87 -1.74
CA GLY A 101 -4.89 4.10 -2.36
C GLY A 101 -6.36 4.04 -2.79
N THR A 102 -6.92 5.21 -3.11
CA THR A 102 -8.31 5.32 -3.59
C THR A 102 -8.49 4.74 -5.00
N THR A 103 -7.46 4.88 -5.85
CA THR A 103 -7.50 4.44 -7.25
C THR A 103 -6.52 3.32 -7.54
N ASN A 104 -5.31 3.40 -6.99
CA ASN A 104 -4.29 2.37 -7.12
C ASN A 104 -3.68 2.09 -5.75
N SER A 105 -3.29 0.85 -5.51
CA SER A 105 -2.62 0.41 -4.30
C SER A 105 -1.26 -0.21 -4.63
N CYS A 106 -0.34 -0.20 -3.68
CA CYS A 106 1.00 -0.76 -3.83
C CYS A 106 1.39 -1.54 -2.55
N ILE A 107 2.26 -2.53 -2.70
CA ILE A 107 2.79 -3.30 -1.58
C ILE A 107 4.31 -3.44 -1.70
N SER A 108 4.98 -3.33 -0.57
CA SER A 108 6.41 -3.57 -0.41
C SER A 108 6.65 -4.64 0.64
N ILE A 109 7.72 -5.41 0.46
CA ILE A 109 8.24 -6.31 1.50
C ILE A 109 9.44 -5.67 2.18
N LEU A 110 9.67 -6.05 3.43
CA LEU A 110 10.81 -5.63 4.22
C LEU A 110 11.84 -6.76 4.24
N LEU A 111 13.00 -6.52 3.64
CA LEU A 111 14.13 -7.46 3.63
C LEU A 111 15.26 -6.91 4.49
N GLU A 112 15.98 -7.77 5.19
CA GLU A 112 17.22 -7.38 5.86
C GLU A 112 18.39 -7.53 4.89
N ASP A 113 19.29 -6.55 4.86
CA ASP A 113 20.57 -6.67 4.17
C ASP A 113 21.63 -7.38 5.03
N ASP A 114 22.83 -7.54 4.48
CA ASP A 114 23.93 -8.23 5.14
C ASP A 114 24.40 -7.54 6.43
N ASP A 115 24.14 -6.23 6.57
CA ASP A 115 24.46 -5.41 7.74
C ASP A 115 23.29 -5.38 8.75
N GLY A 116 22.19 -6.10 8.47
CA GLY A 116 20.98 -6.15 9.29
C GLY A 116 20.06 -4.95 9.13
N ALA A 117 20.31 -4.07 8.16
CA ALA A 117 19.43 -2.95 7.86
C ALA A 117 18.21 -3.44 7.07
N THR A 118 17.02 -3.02 7.48
CA THR A 118 15.79 -3.36 6.78
C THR A 118 15.58 -2.44 5.57
N ILE A 119 15.57 -3.01 4.37
CA ILE A 119 15.36 -2.33 3.10
C ILE A 119 13.95 -2.66 2.56
N PRO A 120 13.11 -1.66 2.27
CA PRO A 120 11.84 -1.88 1.60
C PRO A 120 12.07 -2.22 0.12
N PHE A 121 11.36 -3.24 -0.37
CA PHE A 121 11.38 -3.61 -1.78
C PHE A 121 9.95 -3.61 -2.33
N ILE A 122 9.69 -2.79 -3.35
CA ILE A 122 8.39 -2.78 -4.05
C ILE A 122 8.17 -4.13 -4.73
N VAL A 123 7.08 -4.80 -4.38
CA VAL A 123 6.74 -6.11 -4.94
C VAL A 123 6.43 -5.97 -6.43
N SER A 124 7.04 -6.84 -7.24
CA SER A 124 6.64 -6.98 -8.64
C SER A 124 5.33 -7.75 -8.69
N LEU A 125 4.24 -7.04 -8.97
CA LEU A 125 2.90 -7.62 -9.01
C LEU A 125 2.68 -8.44 -10.29
N PRO A 126 1.95 -9.56 -10.21
CA PRO A 126 1.66 -10.39 -11.37
C PRO A 126 0.69 -9.71 -12.35
N PRO A 127 0.68 -10.13 -13.63
CA PRO A 127 -0.09 -9.47 -14.69
C PRO A 127 -1.60 -9.49 -14.51
N HIS A 128 -2.17 -10.39 -13.69
CA HIS A 128 -3.61 -10.40 -13.41
C HIS A 128 -4.02 -9.35 -12.38
N ILE A 129 -3.07 -8.86 -11.56
CA ILE A 129 -3.33 -7.82 -10.55
C ILE A 129 -2.95 -6.44 -11.08
N SER A 130 -1.89 -6.34 -11.90
CA SER A 130 -1.28 -5.05 -12.28
C SER A 130 -1.14 -4.86 -13.78
N TYR A 131 -1.27 -3.59 -14.23
CA TYR A 131 -0.93 -3.17 -15.60
C TYR A 131 0.55 -2.85 -15.77
N ASN A 132 1.20 -2.30 -14.75
CA ASN A 132 2.59 -1.80 -14.80
C ASN A 132 3.58 -2.66 -13.98
N GLY A 133 3.08 -3.73 -13.36
CA GLY A 133 3.86 -4.65 -12.51
C GLY A 133 4.19 -4.10 -11.12
N ARG A 134 3.67 -2.94 -10.70
CA ARG A 134 3.99 -2.31 -9.41
C ARG A 134 2.78 -1.81 -8.62
N THR A 135 1.73 -1.39 -9.31
CA THR A 135 0.49 -0.91 -8.69
C THR A 135 -0.70 -1.75 -9.11
N CYS A 136 -1.58 -2.02 -8.15
CA CYS A 136 -2.85 -2.72 -8.33
C CYS A 136 -3.99 -1.68 -8.41
N PRO A 137 -4.82 -1.67 -9.47
CA PRO A 137 -6.07 -0.91 -9.46
C PRO A 137 -6.90 -1.27 -8.22
N SER A 138 -7.37 -0.28 -7.48
CA SER A 138 -8.17 -0.47 -6.26
C SER A 138 -9.63 -0.74 -6.63
N VAL A 139 -9.83 -1.83 -7.36
CA VAL A 139 -11.09 -2.28 -7.92
C VAL A 139 -11.31 -3.73 -7.51
N VAL A 140 -12.54 -4.02 -7.08
CA VAL A 140 -12.99 -5.37 -6.74
C VAL A 140 -14.24 -5.67 -7.56
N THR A 141 -14.30 -6.87 -8.13
CA THR A 141 -15.49 -7.39 -8.81
C THR A 141 -15.91 -8.68 -8.13
N ILE A 142 -17.18 -8.79 -7.76
CA ILE A 142 -17.76 -10.00 -7.19
C ILE A 142 -18.66 -10.63 -8.25
N ALA A 143 -18.35 -11.87 -8.67
CA ALA A 143 -19.11 -12.63 -9.66
C ALA A 143 -20.07 -13.65 -9.01
N GLY A 144 -21.19 -13.91 -9.68
CA GLY A 144 -22.34 -14.63 -9.11
C GLY A 144 -22.20 -16.15 -9.19
N GLY A 145 -22.80 -16.86 -8.24
CA GLY A 145 -22.72 -18.32 -8.07
C GLY A 145 -22.34 -18.67 -6.63
N GLY A 146 -22.78 -19.84 -6.12
CA GLY A 146 -22.77 -20.25 -4.70
C GLY A 146 -21.44 -20.27 -3.93
N GLY A 147 -20.38 -19.67 -4.47
CA GLY A 147 -19.10 -19.42 -3.80
C GLY A 147 -18.53 -18.00 -3.97
N GLY A 148 -19.16 -17.11 -4.75
CA GLY A 148 -18.74 -15.71 -4.93
C GLY A 148 -17.28 -15.53 -5.39
N ASP A 149 -17.01 -15.69 -6.70
CA ASP A 149 -15.67 -15.46 -7.25
C ASP A 149 -15.30 -13.97 -7.15
N VAL A 150 -14.34 -13.65 -6.29
CA VAL A 150 -13.85 -12.29 -6.04
C VAL A 150 -12.62 -12.05 -6.90
N ARG A 151 -12.67 -11.04 -7.76
CA ARG A 151 -11.54 -10.59 -8.58
C ARG A 151 -11.08 -9.23 -8.11
N VAL A 152 -9.78 -9.02 -8.11
CA VAL A 152 -9.13 -7.81 -7.63
C VAL A 152 -8.17 -7.27 -8.69
N GLY A 153 -7.97 -5.95 -8.71
CA GLY A 153 -6.96 -5.33 -9.55
C GLY A 153 -7.34 -5.36 -11.02
N ARG A 154 -6.38 -5.65 -11.88
CA ARG A 154 -6.62 -5.74 -13.33
C ARG A 154 -7.67 -6.80 -13.66
N ALA A 155 -7.67 -7.96 -13.01
CA ALA A 155 -8.64 -9.03 -13.23
C ALA A 155 -10.08 -8.59 -12.87
N ALA A 156 -10.25 -7.62 -11.98
CA ALA A 156 -11.55 -7.04 -11.66
C ALA A 156 -12.09 -6.12 -12.76
N VAL A 157 -11.20 -5.54 -13.57
CA VAL A 157 -11.54 -4.61 -14.66
C VAL A 157 -11.58 -5.33 -16.02
N GLU A 158 -10.78 -6.37 -16.17
CA GLU A 158 -10.65 -7.16 -17.39
C GLU A 158 -11.98 -7.83 -17.79
N GLY A 159 -12.25 -7.85 -19.10
CA GLY A 159 -13.54 -8.30 -19.62
C GLY A 159 -14.70 -7.32 -19.43
N SER A 160 -14.44 -6.12 -18.88
CA SER A 160 -15.43 -5.05 -18.68
C SER A 160 -16.72 -5.56 -18.01
N PRO A 161 -16.63 -6.09 -16.77
CA PRO A 161 -17.80 -6.62 -16.10
C PRO A 161 -18.87 -5.52 -15.93
N PRO A 162 -20.16 -5.89 -15.79
CA PRO A 162 -21.22 -4.93 -15.56
C PRO A 162 -20.89 -4.03 -14.37
N LEU A 163 -21.13 -2.71 -14.51
CA LEU A 163 -20.86 -1.75 -13.44
C LEU A 163 -21.53 -2.13 -12.12
N SER A 164 -22.68 -2.83 -12.16
CA SER A 164 -23.38 -3.37 -10.99
C SER A 164 -22.56 -4.32 -10.13
N LYS A 165 -21.48 -4.90 -10.67
CA LYS A 165 -20.62 -5.88 -9.99
C LYS A 165 -19.25 -5.32 -9.62
N MET A 166 -18.95 -4.09 -10.04
CA MET A 166 -17.64 -3.47 -9.91
C MET A 166 -17.67 -2.41 -8.81
N TYR A 167 -16.74 -2.53 -7.87
CA TYR A 167 -16.58 -1.63 -6.75
C TYR A 167 -15.22 -0.94 -6.82
N ARG A 168 -15.22 0.40 -6.74
CA ARG A 168 -14.02 1.24 -6.85
C ARG A 168 -14.13 2.46 -5.94
N HIS A 169 -13.00 3.11 -5.65
CA HIS A 169 -12.92 4.27 -4.75
C HIS A 169 -13.43 4.02 -3.33
N VAL A 170 -13.45 2.76 -2.91
CA VAL A 170 -14.01 2.28 -1.63
C VAL A 170 -13.34 2.94 -0.42
N LYS A 171 -12.07 3.32 -0.54
CA LYS A 171 -11.34 4.06 0.50
C LYS A 171 -12.05 5.36 0.91
N ARG A 172 -12.83 5.98 0.04
CA ARG A 172 -13.64 7.17 0.37
C ARG A 172 -14.79 6.87 1.34
N ALA A 173 -15.27 5.63 1.36
CA ALA A 173 -16.38 5.19 2.20
C ALA A 173 -15.93 4.50 3.50
N ILE A 174 -14.65 4.13 3.62
CA ILE A 174 -14.15 3.36 4.77
C ILE A 174 -14.27 4.14 6.08
N GLY A 175 -14.91 3.53 7.09
CA GLY A 175 -15.19 4.15 8.39
C GLY A 175 -16.02 5.43 8.32
N THR A 176 -16.83 5.59 7.26
CA THR A 176 -17.77 6.70 7.12
C THR A 176 -19.20 6.27 7.43
N GLY A 177 -20.09 7.24 7.59
CA GLY A 177 -21.53 6.98 7.65
C GLY A 177 -22.34 8.28 7.58
N GLY A 178 -23.65 8.14 7.77
CA GLY A 178 -24.59 9.26 7.80
C GLY A 178 -24.44 10.21 6.60
N GLU A 179 -24.44 11.52 6.89
CA GLU A 179 -24.31 12.55 5.84
C GLU A 179 -22.93 12.55 5.17
N HIS A 180 -21.87 12.17 5.88
CA HIS A 180 -20.53 12.12 5.29
C HIS A 180 -20.46 11.10 4.16
N ALA A 181 -20.95 9.87 4.42
CA ALA A 181 -21.03 8.82 3.42
C ALA A 181 -21.97 9.21 2.25
N ARG A 182 -23.11 9.87 2.52
CA ARG A 182 -24.00 10.38 1.45
C ARG A 182 -23.30 11.32 0.49
N ARG A 183 -22.37 12.16 0.97
CA ARG A 183 -21.61 13.08 0.10
C ARG A 183 -20.62 12.36 -0.80
N GLN A 184 -20.28 11.11 -0.53
CA GLN A 184 -19.37 10.30 -1.35
C GLN A 184 -20.12 9.45 -2.38
N SER A 185 -21.46 9.43 -2.41
CA SER A 185 -22.24 8.52 -3.26
C SER A 185 -22.01 8.72 -4.76
N ASP A 186 -21.68 9.95 -5.18
CA ASP A 186 -21.40 10.26 -6.58
C ASP A 186 -20.03 9.71 -7.00
N ALA A 187 -19.07 9.63 -6.07
CA ALA A 187 -17.71 9.16 -6.31
C ALA A 187 -17.54 7.64 -6.05
N VAL A 188 -18.41 7.04 -5.24
CA VAL A 188 -18.34 5.62 -4.83
C VAL A 188 -19.58 4.89 -5.33
N PRO A 189 -19.48 4.15 -6.45
CA PRO A 189 -20.59 3.34 -6.95
C PRO A 189 -21.12 2.38 -5.91
N HIS A 190 -22.45 2.16 -5.91
CA HIS A 190 -23.18 1.25 -5.01
C HIS A 190 -23.19 1.67 -3.53
N LEU A 191 -22.63 2.83 -3.19
CA LEU A 191 -22.62 3.34 -1.83
C LEU A 191 -24.03 3.67 -1.35
N VAL A 192 -24.40 3.09 -0.23
CA VAL A 192 -25.63 3.34 0.50
C VAL A 192 -25.33 3.58 1.96
N VAL A 193 -26.28 4.24 2.64
CA VAL A 193 -26.25 4.42 4.09
C VAL A 193 -27.55 3.84 4.63
N PRO A 194 -27.57 2.54 5.00
CA PRO A 194 -28.79 1.87 5.43
C PRO A 194 -29.48 2.60 6.58
N HIS A 195 -30.80 2.67 6.53
CA HIS A 195 -31.65 3.27 7.58
C HIS A 195 -31.40 4.75 7.89
N TYR A 196 -30.56 5.45 7.11
CA TYR A 196 -30.29 6.86 7.36
C TYR A 196 -31.49 7.74 6.98
N PRO A 197 -32.04 8.55 7.91
CA PRO A 197 -33.24 9.35 7.62
C PRO A 197 -32.98 10.33 6.48
N THR A 198 -33.77 10.19 5.42
CA THR A 198 -33.82 11.18 4.34
C THR A 198 -34.74 12.32 4.80
N LYS A 199 -34.17 13.32 5.48
CA LYS A 199 -34.91 14.58 5.65
C LYS A 199 -35.22 15.09 4.24
N LYS A 200 -36.50 15.29 3.89
CA LYS A 200 -36.88 16.05 2.69
C LYS A 200 -36.12 17.37 2.77
N ARG A 201 -35.10 17.58 1.91
CA ARG A 201 -34.42 18.88 1.83
C ARG A 201 -35.51 19.93 1.67
N LYS A 202 -35.70 20.79 2.67
CA LYS A 202 -36.41 22.06 2.44
C LYS A 202 -35.64 22.70 1.27
N LYS A 203 -36.32 23.04 0.17
CA LYS A 203 -35.70 23.78 -0.94
C LYS A 203 -34.94 24.95 -0.32
N SER A 204 -33.62 24.87 -0.28
CA SER A 204 -32.82 26.02 0.12
C SER A 204 -33.09 27.10 -0.92
N LYS A 205 -33.23 28.36 -0.46
CA LYS A 205 -33.28 29.49 -1.39
C LYS A 205 -32.05 29.39 -2.30
N ARG A 206 -32.24 29.51 -3.62
CA ARG A 206 -31.13 29.59 -4.59
C ARG A 206 -30.11 30.61 -4.05
N GLY A 207 -28.88 30.17 -3.79
CA GLY A 207 -27.80 31.02 -3.26
C GLY A 207 -27.45 30.84 -1.78
N ALA A 208 -28.15 30.01 -1.00
CA ALA A 208 -27.71 29.68 0.35
C ALA A 208 -26.53 28.68 0.31
N VAL A 209 -25.36 29.12 0.79
CA VAL A 209 -24.21 28.23 1.03
C VAL A 209 -24.67 27.17 2.05
N PRO A 210 -24.52 25.87 1.75
CA PRO A 210 -24.83 24.81 2.71
C PRO A 210 -24.06 25.07 4.01
N GLU A 211 -24.74 25.02 5.15
CA GLU A 211 -24.09 25.11 6.45
C GLU A 211 -23.00 24.04 6.54
N HIS A 212 -21.75 24.46 6.77
CA HIS A 212 -20.62 23.55 6.87
C HIS A 212 -20.74 22.76 8.18
N ILE A 213 -21.30 21.56 8.10
CA ILE A 213 -21.32 20.62 9.23
C ILE A 213 -19.89 20.15 9.47
N PRO A 214 -19.31 20.32 10.68
CA PRO A 214 -17.98 19.83 11.01
C PRO A 214 -17.85 18.33 10.73
N LEU A 215 -16.66 17.90 10.29
CA LEU A 215 -16.41 16.51 9.90
C LEU A 215 -16.61 15.56 11.07
N GLU A 216 -16.20 15.93 12.30
CA GLU A 216 -16.37 15.06 13.47
C GLU A 216 -17.84 14.75 13.74
N LYS A 217 -18.72 15.73 13.55
CA LYS A 217 -20.16 15.55 13.72
C LYS A 217 -20.75 14.63 12.65
N CYS A 218 -20.23 14.70 11.42
CA CYS A 218 -20.66 13.78 10.37
C CYS A 218 -20.15 12.35 10.61
N LEU A 219 -18.93 12.20 11.16
CA LEU A 219 -18.33 10.90 11.45
C LEU A 219 -18.90 10.24 12.70
N ALA A 220 -19.43 11.00 13.67
CA ALA A 220 -20.15 10.46 14.81
C ALA A 220 -21.41 9.64 14.41
N GLU A 221 -21.94 9.88 13.21
CA GLU A 221 -23.06 9.10 12.67
C GLU A 221 -22.61 7.75 12.11
N ALA A 222 -21.31 7.47 11.96
CA ALA A 222 -20.79 6.24 11.37
C ALA A 222 -21.17 4.97 12.14
N ASP A 223 -21.21 5.04 13.46
CA ASP A 223 -21.61 3.89 14.29
C ASP A 223 -23.12 3.61 14.20
N THR A 224 -23.93 4.66 13.99
CA THR A 224 -25.40 4.55 13.94
C THR A 224 -25.90 4.24 12.53
N PHE A 225 -25.26 4.81 11.53
CA PHE A 225 -25.63 4.76 10.11
C PHE A 225 -24.39 4.49 9.27
N PRO A 226 -23.78 3.29 9.35
CA PRO A 226 -22.54 2.99 8.65
C PRO A 226 -22.73 3.01 7.14
N ALA A 227 -21.69 3.42 6.42
CA ALA A 227 -21.59 3.22 4.98
C ALA A 227 -21.61 1.73 4.64
N ALA A 228 -22.30 1.38 3.55
CA ALA A 228 -22.32 0.03 2.99
C ALA A 228 -22.39 0.08 1.47
N LEU A 229 -21.98 -0.99 0.80
CA LEU A 229 -22.06 -1.13 -0.66
C LEU A 229 -23.13 -2.18 -1.00
N LEU A 230 -24.03 -1.85 -1.91
CA LEU A 230 -25.06 -2.79 -2.37
C LEU A 230 -24.42 -3.97 -3.11
N LEU A 231 -24.81 -5.19 -2.75
CA LEU A 231 -24.48 -6.39 -3.49
C LEU A 231 -25.53 -6.64 -4.59
N PRO A 232 -25.17 -7.23 -5.75
CA PRO A 232 -26.15 -7.58 -6.77
C PRO A 232 -27.10 -8.66 -6.25
N PRO A 233 -28.40 -8.66 -6.64
CA PRO A 233 -29.41 -9.57 -6.12
C PRO A 233 -29.04 -11.06 -6.23
N GLU A 234 -28.33 -11.45 -7.29
CA GLU A 234 -27.87 -12.82 -7.55
C GLU A 234 -26.68 -13.27 -6.69
N HIS A 235 -26.13 -12.38 -5.85
CA HIS A 235 -25.06 -12.66 -4.89
C HIS A 235 -25.57 -12.69 -3.44
N ALA A 236 -26.89 -12.56 -3.24
CA ALA A 236 -27.51 -13.09 -2.04
C ALA A 236 -27.27 -14.61 -2.06
N LEU A 237 -26.20 -15.06 -1.39
CA LEU A 237 -25.91 -16.49 -1.25
C LEU A 237 -27.14 -17.16 -0.62
N PRO A 238 -27.43 -18.44 -0.94
CA PRO A 238 -28.56 -19.16 -0.37
C PRO A 238 -28.63 -19.14 1.17
N ASP A 239 -27.49 -18.85 1.82
CA ASP A 239 -27.30 -18.72 3.27
C ASP A 239 -26.79 -17.33 3.74
N ARG A 240 -26.66 -16.33 2.86
CA ARG A 240 -26.38 -14.93 3.26
C ARG A 240 -27.60 -14.05 2.97
N THR A 241 -28.29 -13.65 4.03
CA THR A 241 -29.37 -12.65 4.00
C THR A 241 -28.88 -11.22 3.76
N ALA A 242 -27.56 -10.99 3.74
CA ALA A 242 -26.97 -9.67 3.60
C ALA A 242 -27.03 -9.18 2.15
N THR A 243 -27.75 -8.08 1.91
CA THR A 243 -27.84 -7.36 0.63
C THR A 243 -26.73 -6.32 0.44
N THR A 244 -25.83 -6.22 1.42
CA THR A 244 -24.77 -5.20 1.47
C THR A 244 -23.46 -5.79 1.98
N ILE A 245 -22.35 -5.19 1.57
CA ILE A 245 -21.00 -5.46 2.05
C ILE A 245 -20.39 -4.18 2.63
N SER A 246 -19.62 -4.29 3.71
CA SER A 246 -18.96 -3.12 4.30
C SER A 246 -17.76 -2.66 3.47
N PRO A 247 -17.43 -1.35 3.45
CA PRO A 247 -16.19 -0.88 2.85
C PRO A 247 -14.95 -1.55 3.41
N GLU A 248 -14.93 -1.89 4.72
CA GLU A 248 -13.82 -2.62 5.34
C GLU A 248 -13.65 -4.03 4.77
N GLU A 249 -14.75 -4.77 4.64
CA GLU A 249 -14.72 -6.13 4.09
C GLU A 249 -14.24 -6.14 2.64
N LEU A 250 -14.76 -5.23 1.82
CA LEU A 250 -14.35 -5.14 0.43
C LEU A 250 -12.88 -4.72 0.30
N SER A 251 -12.42 -3.77 1.14
CA SER A 251 -11.01 -3.38 1.21
C SER A 251 -10.12 -4.54 1.66
N SER A 252 -10.61 -5.45 2.50
CA SER A 252 -9.86 -6.64 2.92
C SER A 252 -9.60 -7.62 1.78
N TYR A 253 -10.49 -7.72 0.78
CA TYR A 253 -10.23 -8.53 -0.41
C TYR A 253 -9.07 -7.96 -1.25
N LEU A 254 -9.03 -6.63 -1.42
CA LEU A 254 -7.92 -5.96 -2.10
C LEU A 254 -6.60 -6.17 -1.36
N LEU A 255 -6.62 -6.04 -0.03
CA LEU A 255 -5.44 -6.25 0.81
C LEU A 255 -4.96 -7.71 0.77
N ALA A 256 -5.88 -8.68 0.79
CA ALA A 256 -5.54 -10.10 0.70
C ALA A 256 -4.83 -10.44 -0.62
N GLU A 257 -5.32 -9.92 -1.75
CA GLU A 257 -4.67 -10.13 -3.05
C GLU A 257 -3.24 -9.54 -3.10
N LEU A 258 -3.03 -8.37 -2.50
CA LEU A 258 -1.70 -7.76 -2.40
C LEU A 258 -0.77 -8.60 -1.51
N LEU A 259 -1.27 -9.09 -0.37
CA LEU A 259 -0.52 -9.93 0.56
C LEU A 259 -0.13 -11.27 -0.09
N ASP A 260 -1.02 -11.88 -0.86
CA ASP A 260 -0.74 -13.10 -1.62
C ASP A 260 0.39 -12.87 -2.64
N ALA A 261 0.28 -11.79 -3.42
CA ALA A 261 1.35 -11.41 -4.35
C ALA A 261 2.70 -11.15 -3.64
N ALA A 262 2.68 -10.56 -2.44
CA ALA A 262 3.88 -10.35 -1.65
C ALA A 262 4.48 -11.65 -1.10
N ALA A 263 3.63 -12.59 -0.65
CA ALA A 263 4.06 -13.90 -0.19
C ALA A 263 4.70 -14.70 -1.34
N ASP A 264 4.06 -14.74 -2.50
CA ASP A 264 4.56 -15.40 -3.71
C ASP A 264 5.87 -14.81 -4.21
N TYR A 265 5.95 -13.48 -4.25
CA TYR A 265 7.16 -12.77 -4.62
C TYR A 265 8.30 -13.12 -3.66
N SER A 266 8.02 -13.11 -2.34
CA SER A 266 9.01 -13.40 -1.31
C SER A 266 9.47 -14.85 -1.33
N ARG A 267 8.57 -15.80 -1.58
CA ARG A 267 8.89 -17.22 -1.73
C ARG A 267 9.95 -17.43 -2.80
N THR A 268 9.73 -16.81 -3.96
CA THR A 268 10.66 -16.85 -5.10
C THR A 268 11.98 -16.13 -4.79
N ARG A 269 11.90 -14.96 -4.13
CA ARG A 269 13.07 -14.13 -3.82
C ARG A 269 14.00 -14.76 -2.78
N LEU A 270 13.43 -15.40 -1.77
CA LEU A 270 14.14 -15.99 -0.63
C LEU A 270 14.49 -17.47 -0.86
N GLY A 271 13.86 -18.15 -1.81
CA GLY A 271 14.09 -19.57 -2.08
C GLY A 271 13.60 -20.48 -0.95
N VAL A 272 12.48 -20.12 -0.31
CA VAL A 272 11.81 -20.88 0.75
C VAL A 272 10.51 -21.49 0.24
N ASP A 273 9.97 -22.49 0.92
CA ASP A 273 8.71 -23.13 0.51
C ASP A 273 7.48 -22.37 1.05
N GLU A 274 7.57 -21.89 2.30
CA GLU A 274 6.48 -21.18 2.97
C GLU A 274 6.88 -19.74 3.36
N VAL A 275 5.95 -18.81 3.22
CA VAL A 275 6.11 -17.42 3.67
C VAL A 275 4.92 -17.05 4.52
N PHE A 276 5.20 -16.56 5.73
CA PHE A 276 4.23 -15.99 6.63
C PHE A 276 4.38 -14.46 6.67
N ILE A 277 3.26 -13.77 6.85
CA ILE A 277 3.25 -12.32 7.05
C ILE A 277 2.66 -12.04 8.43
N ASP A 278 3.48 -11.56 9.35
CA ASP A 278 3.10 -11.34 10.76
C ASP A 278 2.82 -9.86 11.09
N ARG A 279 3.34 -8.96 10.26
CA ARG A 279 3.26 -7.51 10.46
C ARG A 279 3.00 -6.74 9.18
N ALA A 280 2.13 -5.74 9.26
CA ALA A 280 1.83 -4.81 8.18
C ALA A 280 1.82 -3.37 8.67
N VAL A 281 2.40 -2.46 7.87
CA VAL A 281 2.21 -1.02 8.00
C VAL A 281 1.33 -0.56 6.83
N VAL A 282 0.19 0.08 7.13
CA VAL A 282 -0.76 0.55 6.11
C VAL A 282 -0.84 2.06 6.11
N GLY A 283 -0.69 2.66 4.92
CA GLY A 283 -0.83 4.10 4.69
C GLY A 283 -2.28 4.56 4.85
N VAL A 284 -2.49 5.65 5.58
CA VAL A 284 -3.78 6.37 5.67
C VAL A 284 -3.61 7.86 5.41
N PRO A 285 -4.61 8.56 4.85
CA PRO A 285 -4.53 10.00 4.65
C PRO A 285 -4.34 10.75 5.97
N ALA A 286 -3.64 11.90 5.96
CA ALA A 286 -3.41 12.67 7.19
C ALA A 286 -4.72 13.19 7.82
N TYR A 287 -5.76 13.41 7.02
CA TYR A 287 -7.07 13.87 7.47
C TYR A 287 -7.99 12.74 7.98
N PHE A 288 -7.56 11.47 7.93
CA PHE A 288 -8.38 10.37 8.48
C PHE A 288 -8.51 10.46 9.99
N HIS A 289 -9.75 10.44 10.47
CA HIS A 289 -10.07 10.39 11.89
C HIS A 289 -10.08 8.95 12.43
N ASP A 290 -10.16 8.81 13.75
CA ASP A 290 -10.05 7.53 14.47
C ASP A 290 -10.98 6.43 13.91
N VAL A 291 -12.25 6.76 13.61
CA VAL A 291 -13.20 5.76 13.06
C VAL A 291 -12.72 5.20 11.71
N GLN A 292 -12.20 6.06 10.84
CA GLN A 292 -11.68 5.65 9.52
C GLN A 292 -10.37 4.88 9.66
N ARG A 293 -9.49 5.33 10.55
CA ARG A 293 -8.23 4.64 10.89
C ARG A 293 -8.52 3.23 11.42
N SER A 294 -9.40 3.12 12.42
CA SER A 294 -9.82 1.83 12.97
C SER A 294 -10.48 0.94 11.91
N ALA A 295 -11.27 1.50 11.00
CA ALA A 295 -11.85 0.75 9.89
C ALA A 295 -10.79 0.20 8.93
N THR A 296 -9.79 0.99 8.55
CA THR A 296 -8.64 0.54 7.75
C THR A 296 -7.83 -0.52 8.48
N GLU A 297 -7.57 -0.36 9.78
CA GLU A 297 -6.87 -1.34 10.59
C GLU A 297 -7.64 -2.68 10.66
N ARG A 298 -8.97 -2.64 10.84
CA ARG A 298 -9.81 -3.85 10.81
C ARG A 298 -9.74 -4.56 9.47
N ALA A 299 -9.80 -3.83 8.35
CA ALA A 299 -9.68 -4.40 7.01
C ALA A 299 -8.33 -5.10 6.82
N ALA A 300 -7.24 -4.46 7.26
CA ALA A 300 -5.89 -5.01 7.18
C ALA A 300 -5.69 -6.23 8.09
N ARG A 301 -6.17 -6.19 9.34
CA ARG A 301 -6.13 -7.33 10.26
C ARG A 301 -6.90 -8.52 9.71
N ARG A 302 -8.07 -8.27 9.10
CA ARG A 302 -8.90 -9.31 8.47
C ARG A 302 -8.16 -9.98 7.31
N ALA A 303 -7.52 -9.20 6.44
CA ALA A 303 -6.73 -9.75 5.34
C ALA A 303 -5.51 -10.52 5.84
N LEU A 304 -4.77 -9.94 6.79
CA LEU A 304 -3.51 -10.50 7.31
C LEU A 304 -3.71 -11.81 8.08
N ALA A 305 -4.88 -12.03 8.68
CA ALA A 305 -5.19 -13.26 9.41
C ALA A 305 -5.02 -14.55 8.60
N ALA A 306 -5.15 -14.49 7.27
CA ALA A 306 -4.94 -15.66 6.39
C ALA A 306 -3.45 -15.95 6.11
N PHE A 307 -2.55 -15.02 6.42
CA PHE A 307 -1.12 -15.09 6.08
C PHE A 307 -0.22 -15.23 7.32
N SER A 308 -0.74 -14.97 8.51
CA SER A 308 -0.03 -15.18 9.76
C SER A 308 -0.07 -16.68 10.12
N GLY A 309 1.08 -17.36 10.11
CA GLY A 309 1.15 -18.77 10.46
C GLY A 309 0.94 -19.05 11.95
N ASP A 310 0.65 -20.31 12.30
CA ASP A 310 0.51 -20.79 13.69
C ASP A 310 1.80 -20.63 14.52
N ALA A 311 2.97 -20.55 13.86
CA ALA A 311 4.28 -20.49 14.50
C ALA A 311 4.50 -19.21 15.35
N GLY A 312 3.70 -18.17 15.15
CA GLY A 312 3.81 -16.89 15.87
C GLY A 312 2.89 -16.72 17.08
N GLY A 313 1.92 -17.62 17.30
CA GLY A 313 1.00 -17.64 18.46
C GLY A 313 0.24 -16.34 18.77
N GLY A 314 0.25 -15.35 17.87
CA GLY A 314 -0.17 -13.98 18.16
C GLY A 314 -1.07 -13.41 17.07
N ALA A 315 -1.96 -12.49 17.46
CA ALA A 315 -2.83 -11.80 16.53
C ALA A 315 -2.01 -10.96 15.52
N PRO A 316 -2.52 -10.79 14.27
CA PRO A 316 -1.87 -9.98 13.25
C PRO A 316 -1.50 -8.57 13.74
N LYS A 317 -0.27 -8.14 13.51
CA LYS A 317 0.22 -6.82 13.95
C LYS A 317 0.09 -5.79 12.82
N VAL A 318 -0.90 -4.91 12.94
CA VAL A 318 -1.10 -3.81 11.99
C VAL A 318 -0.72 -2.49 12.65
N LYS A 319 0.08 -1.68 11.97
CA LYS A 319 0.30 -0.26 12.28
C LYS A 319 -0.22 0.59 11.13
N LEU A 320 -0.71 1.78 11.46
CA LEU A 320 -1.08 2.79 10.48
C LEU A 320 -0.02 3.88 10.45
N LEU A 321 0.34 4.33 9.26
CA LEU A 321 1.26 5.45 9.02
C LEU A 321 0.55 6.51 8.19
N ARG A 322 0.71 7.79 8.52
CA ARG A 322 0.12 8.84 7.68
C ARG A 322 0.88 8.87 6.36
N GLU A 323 0.16 8.89 5.25
CA GLU A 323 0.73 8.93 3.91
C GLU A 323 1.76 10.06 3.69
N PRO A 324 1.53 11.31 4.16
CA PRO A 324 2.56 12.33 4.03
C PRO A 324 3.80 12.05 4.89
N GLU A 325 3.67 11.40 6.04
CA GLU A 325 4.85 10.95 6.81
C GLU A 325 5.59 9.83 6.08
N ALA A 326 4.86 8.90 5.48
CA ALA A 326 5.44 7.85 4.66
C ALA A 326 6.22 8.43 3.46
N ALA A 327 5.68 9.46 2.81
CA ALA A 327 6.36 10.21 1.75
C ALA A 327 7.58 11.00 2.29
N ALA A 328 7.39 11.64 3.44
CA ALA A 328 8.38 12.10 4.43
C ALA A 328 9.66 11.25 4.44
N LEU A 329 9.48 10.08 5.03
CA LEU A 329 10.48 9.06 5.23
C LEU A 329 11.03 8.60 3.88
N ALA A 330 10.17 8.34 2.89
CA ALA A 330 10.56 7.88 1.56
C ALA A 330 11.41 8.88 0.75
N TYR A 331 11.38 10.16 1.10
CA TYR A 331 12.26 11.18 0.52
C TYR A 331 13.61 11.27 1.24
N GLY A 332 13.78 10.54 2.34
CA GLY A 332 14.97 10.58 3.19
C GLY A 332 14.91 11.67 4.25
N ILE A 333 13.75 12.28 4.50
CA ILE A 333 13.60 13.14 5.68
C ILE A 333 13.49 12.21 6.89
N THR A 334 14.50 12.25 7.74
CA THR A 334 14.49 11.49 9.00
C THR A 334 13.84 12.30 10.12
N HIS A 335 13.36 11.61 11.16
CA HIS A 335 12.82 12.25 12.36
C HIS A 335 13.84 13.13 13.13
N GLU A 336 15.13 12.96 12.86
CA GLU A 336 16.22 13.70 13.48
C GLU A 336 16.50 15.03 12.76
N GLU A 337 16.13 15.12 11.49
CA GLU A 337 16.31 16.34 10.71
C GLU A 337 15.28 17.40 11.12
N GLU A 338 15.79 18.56 11.53
CA GLU A 338 14.95 19.74 11.78
C GLU A 338 14.56 20.41 10.45
N GLY A 339 13.26 20.64 10.26
CA GLY A 339 12.80 21.43 9.13
C GLY A 339 11.32 21.29 8.81
N LEU A 340 10.85 22.21 7.96
CA LEU A 340 9.51 22.17 7.40
C LEU A 340 9.52 21.40 6.07
N VAL A 341 8.59 20.47 5.95
CA VAL A 341 8.38 19.65 4.76
C VAL A 341 6.96 19.89 4.27
N LEU A 342 6.80 20.10 2.96
CA LEU A 342 5.50 20.13 2.32
C LEU A 342 5.40 18.92 1.40
N VAL A 343 4.46 18.05 1.70
CA VAL A 343 4.09 16.94 0.85
C VAL A 343 2.95 17.38 -0.04
N PHE A 344 3.17 17.31 -1.34
CA PHE A 344 2.19 17.54 -2.40
C PHE A 344 1.87 16.18 -3.02
N ASP A 345 0.68 15.67 -2.79
CA ASP A 345 0.23 14.37 -3.27
C ASP A 345 -0.93 14.51 -4.25
N LEU A 346 -0.65 14.27 -5.53
CA LEU A 346 -1.65 14.32 -6.59
C LEU A 346 -1.85 12.93 -7.15
N GLY A 347 -2.87 12.25 -6.62
CA GLY A 347 -3.24 10.90 -6.98
C GLY A 347 -4.18 10.83 -8.17
N GLY A 348 -4.72 9.63 -8.42
CA GLY A 348 -5.67 9.38 -9.51
C GLY A 348 -7.05 10.01 -9.31
N GLY A 349 -7.41 10.39 -8.08
CA GLY A 349 -8.70 11.04 -7.82
C GLY A 349 -8.75 11.88 -6.54
N THR A 350 -7.63 12.02 -5.84
CA THR A 350 -7.51 12.91 -4.67
C THR A 350 -6.26 13.75 -4.81
N PHE A 351 -6.35 14.98 -4.34
CA PHE A 351 -5.24 15.91 -4.23
C PHE A 351 -5.10 16.33 -2.77
N ASP A 352 -3.95 16.07 -2.17
CA ASP A 352 -3.65 16.36 -0.77
C ASP A 352 -2.35 17.16 -0.64
N VAL A 353 -2.37 18.20 0.18
CA VAL A 353 -1.19 18.98 0.56
C VAL A 353 -1.06 18.97 2.06
N THR A 354 0.08 18.51 2.56
CA THR A 354 0.35 18.44 4.00
C THR A 354 1.66 19.13 4.33
N VAL A 355 1.63 20.02 5.32
CA VAL A 355 2.84 20.62 5.90
C VAL A 355 3.19 19.83 7.17
N LEU A 356 4.40 19.29 7.18
CA LEU A 356 5.01 18.59 8.30
C LEU A 356 6.12 19.44 8.90
N GLU A 357 6.28 19.36 10.21
CA GLU A 357 7.50 19.75 10.90
C GLU A 357 8.22 18.48 11.34
N SER A 358 9.48 18.35 10.92
CA SER A 358 10.38 17.30 11.37
C SER A 358 11.35 17.89 12.39
N GLY A 359 11.63 17.15 13.45
CA GLY A 359 12.57 17.54 14.49
C GLY A 359 12.33 16.80 15.80
N GLY A 360 13.35 16.71 16.65
CA GLY A 360 13.22 16.12 17.99
C GLY A 360 12.81 14.64 18.01
N GLY A 361 13.04 13.89 16.93
CA GLY A 361 12.68 12.47 16.84
C GLY A 361 11.22 12.21 16.46
N VAL A 362 10.46 13.23 16.05
CA VAL A 362 9.07 13.10 15.62
C VAL A 362 8.80 13.85 14.30
N MET A 363 7.72 13.47 13.62
CA MET A 363 7.14 14.26 12.54
C MET A 363 5.74 14.70 12.95
N GLU A 364 5.51 16.00 13.01
CA GLU A 364 4.21 16.58 13.35
C GLU A 364 3.52 17.11 12.10
N VAL A 365 2.23 16.81 11.93
CA VAL A 365 1.41 17.43 10.88
C VAL A 365 0.93 18.78 11.40
N LEU A 366 1.40 19.86 10.78
CA LEU A 366 1.00 21.23 11.13
C LEU A 366 -0.31 21.63 10.44
N ALA A 367 -0.47 21.26 9.18
CA ALA A 367 -1.64 21.58 8.38
C ALA A 367 -1.85 20.55 7.28
N THR A 368 -3.10 20.24 6.97
CA THR A 368 -3.49 19.45 5.81
C THR A 368 -4.64 20.14 5.09
N GLY A 369 -4.62 20.10 3.77
CA GLY A 369 -5.66 20.61 2.90
C GLY A 369 -5.60 19.90 1.56
N GLY A 370 -6.49 20.23 0.64
CA GLY A 370 -6.56 19.54 -0.64
C GLY A 370 -7.93 19.58 -1.25
N ASP A 371 -8.12 18.75 -2.28
CA ASP A 371 -9.39 18.52 -2.92
C ASP A 371 -9.60 17.01 -3.11
N ALA A 372 -10.58 16.48 -2.38
CA ALA A 372 -10.94 15.07 -2.46
C ALA A 372 -11.55 14.69 -3.81
N ALA A 373 -11.97 15.62 -4.65
CA ALA A 373 -12.60 15.37 -5.95
C ALA A 373 -11.72 15.81 -7.13
N LEU A 374 -10.43 16.01 -6.92
CA LEU A 374 -9.46 16.37 -7.95
C LEU A 374 -8.35 15.31 -8.06
N GLY A 375 -8.05 14.85 -9.26
CA GLY A 375 -6.89 14.01 -9.53
C GLY A 375 -6.70 13.69 -11.01
N GLY A 376 -5.91 12.66 -11.29
CA GLY A 376 -5.61 12.20 -12.65
C GLY A 376 -6.85 11.99 -13.54
N SER A 377 -7.94 11.47 -12.96
CA SER A 377 -9.19 11.21 -13.70
C SER A 377 -9.90 12.46 -14.21
N ASP A 378 -9.57 13.64 -13.71
CA ASP A 378 -10.13 14.91 -14.19
C ASP A 378 -9.32 15.47 -15.37
N PHE A 379 -8.07 15.00 -15.54
CA PHE A 379 -7.21 15.36 -16.67
C PHE A 379 -7.45 14.45 -17.89
N ASP A 380 -7.78 13.18 -17.64
CA ASP A 380 -8.20 12.19 -18.65
C ASP A 380 -9.55 12.56 -19.29
#